data_AF-A0A661NVW7-F1
#
_entry.id   AF-A0A661NVW7-F1
#
_cell.length_a   1.000
_cell.length_b   1.000
_cell.length_c   1.000
_cell.angle_alpha   90.00
_cell.angle_beta   90.00
_cell.angle_gamma   90.00
#
_symmetry.space_group_name_H-M   'P 1'
#
loop_
_entity.id
_entity.type
_entity.pdbx_description
1 polymer ?
#
loop_
_entity_poly.entity_id
_entity_poly.type
_entity_poly.pdbx_seq_one_letter_code
_entity_poly.pdbx_strand_id
1 'polypeptide(L)'
;MIKVTSFTPALGLSIALASLVVFGLAACSSESGPVLPDYPTCPGDACPCVDANDCACDTSSQCALQCGDSCAFECKEDSDCGAAGGNNSDLTCVEGTTCVLYAGDDSMVLCRAANCTIEVGAGSSVSCIDRGECTVTCLGSCSVGCEGDSTICRYRCGADGALMDGPGACE
;
A
#
# COMPACT_ATOMS: atom_id res chain seq x y z
N MET A 1 2.46 78.11 30.81
CA MET A 1 1.20 78.64 30.26
C MET A 1 1.26 78.47 28.75
N ILE A 2 0.76 77.34 28.24
CA ILE A 2 0.85 76.99 26.82
C ILE A 2 -0.57 76.82 26.29
N LYS A 3 -0.74 77.39 25.11
CA LYS A 3 -1.95 77.88 24.46
C LYS A 3 -2.71 76.72 23.80
N VAL A 4 -4.03 76.72 23.99
CA VAL A 4 -4.98 75.81 23.35
C VAL A 4 -5.02 76.11 21.85
N THR A 5 -4.84 75.08 21.03
CA THR A 5 -5.29 75.07 19.64
C THR A 5 -5.89 73.71 19.33
N SER A 6 -7.21 73.69 19.19
CA SER A 6 -7.98 72.60 18.58
C SER A 6 -8.75 73.20 17.42
N PHE A 7 -8.51 72.71 16.19
CA PHE A 7 -9.49 72.78 15.10
C PHE A 7 -9.11 71.73 14.05
N THR A 8 -9.93 70.68 13.97
CA THR A 8 -9.95 69.64 12.93
C THR A 8 -11.06 69.98 11.94
N PRO A 9 -10.87 69.73 10.63
CA PRO A 9 -11.73 68.75 9.95
C PRO A 9 -10.90 67.86 8.99
N ALA A 10 -11.01 66.53 9.05
CA ALA A 10 -12.04 65.67 8.43
C ALA A 10 -11.93 65.59 6.89
N LEU A 11 -12.05 64.35 6.38
CA LEU A 11 -11.90 63.86 5.00
C LEU A 11 -10.44 63.62 4.58
N GLY A 12 -9.98 62.41 4.27
CA GLY A 12 -10.65 61.15 4.00
C GLY A 12 -9.84 60.43 2.93
N LEU A 13 -8.95 59.51 3.35
CA LEU A 13 -8.40 58.50 2.46
C LEU A 13 -7.88 57.33 3.30
N SER A 14 -8.80 56.46 3.69
CA SER A 14 -8.48 55.18 4.30
C SER A 14 -7.82 54.29 3.26
N ILE A 15 -6.49 54.25 3.24
CA ILE A 15 -5.72 53.22 2.56
C ILE A 15 -5.91 51.94 3.39
N ALA A 16 -6.94 51.18 3.07
CA ALA A 16 -7.08 49.80 3.50
C ALA A 16 -5.98 49.00 2.81
N LEU A 17 -4.86 48.79 3.53
CA LEU A 17 -3.84 47.81 3.15
C LEU A 17 -4.50 46.43 3.23
N ALA A 18 -4.89 45.95 2.05
CA ALA A 18 -5.46 44.64 1.83
C ALA A 18 -4.47 43.55 2.28
N SER A 19 -5.02 42.68 3.10
CA SER A 19 -4.52 41.37 3.49
C SER A 19 -3.83 40.64 2.34
N LEU A 20 -2.58 40.24 2.55
CA LEU A 20 -1.97 39.12 1.83
C LEU A 20 -1.52 38.08 2.85
N VAL A 21 -2.50 37.35 3.39
CA VAL A 21 -2.21 36.08 4.08
C VAL A 21 -1.86 35.09 2.98
N VAL A 22 -0.56 34.85 2.80
CA VAL A 22 -0.08 33.74 1.98
C VAL A 22 -0.45 32.47 2.73
N PHE A 23 -1.64 31.93 2.43
CA PHE A 23 -1.96 30.55 2.71
C PHE A 23 -1.01 29.71 1.86
N GLY A 24 0.04 29.20 2.50
CA GLY A 24 0.85 28.13 1.94
C GLY A 24 -0.02 26.90 1.78
N LEU A 25 -0.62 26.76 0.59
CA LEU A 25 -1.07 25.48 0.04
C LEU A 25 0.18 24.66 -0.27
N ALA A 26 0.84 24.12 0.76
CA ALA A 26 1.65 22.93 0.57
C ALA A 26 0.67 21.76 0.48
N ALA A 27 0.50 21.29 -0.75
CA ALA A 27 -0.34 20.20 -1.13
C ALA A 27 -0.15 18.99 -0.19
N CYS A 28 -1.23 18.59 0.49
CA CYS A 28 -1.42 17.17 0.76
C CYS A 28 -1.55 16.50 -0.61
N SER A 29 -0.44 16.03 -1.17
CA SER A 29 -0.49 14.91 -2.10
C SER A 29 -0.97 13.73 -1.27
N SER A 30 -2.29 13.57 -1.16
CA SER A 30 -2.92 12.38 -0.62
C SER A 30 -2.77 11.27 -1.66
N GLU A 31 -1.53 10.91 -1.97
CA GLU A 31 -1.22 9.66 -2.63
C GLU A 31 -1.45 8.63 -1.53
N SER A 32 -2.70 8.18 -1.41
CA SER A 32 -3.10 7.15 -0.47
C SER A 32 -2.33 5.90 -0.87
N GLY A 33 -1.12 5.75 -0.35
CA GLY A 33 -0.33 4.55 -0.50
C GLY A 33 -1.07 3.35 0.09
N PRO A 34 -0.57 2.14 -0.19
CA PRO A 34 -1.14 0.92 0.36
C PRO A 34 -1.23 1.00 1.88
N VAL A 35 -2.42 0.74 2.43
CA VAL A 35 -2.65 0.76 3.87
C VAL A 35 -2.27 -0.60 4.41
N LEU A 36 -1.03 -0.70 4.91
CA LEU A 36 -0.59 -1.91 5.61
C LEU A 36 -1.25 -2.04 6.98
N PRO A 37 -1.45 -3.28 7.47
CA PRO A 37 -1.81 -3.52 8.86
C PRO A 37 -0.78 -2.91 9.83
N ASP A 38 -1.24 -2.52 11.02
CA ASP A 38 -0.41 -1.94 12.09
C ASP A 38 0.42 -3.05 12.77
N TYR A 39 1.40 -3.56 12.03
CA TYR A 39 2.35 -4.58 12.47
C TYR A 39 3.74 -3.95 12.70
N PRO A 40 4.60 -4.60 13.51
CA PRO A 40 6.00 -4.22 13.64
C PRO A 40 6.69 -4.10 12.28
N THR A 41 7.33 -2.96 12.02
CA THR A 41 8.01 -2.71 10.75
C THR A 41 9.33 -3.46 10.66
N CYS A 42 9.57 -4.17 9.56
CA CYS A 42 10.86 -4.75 9.22
C CYS A 42 11.90 -3.66 8.86
N PRO A 43 13.19 -3.82 9.18
CA PRO A 43 13.79 -4.95 9.91
C PRO A 43 13.54 -4.93 11.42
N GLY A 44 13.43 -6.12 12.03
CA GLY A 44 13.26 -6.30 13.49
C GLY A 44 13.50 -7.74 13.94
N ASP A 45 13.38 -8.01 15.25
CA ASP A 45 13.62 -9.37 15.79
C ASP A 45 12.68 -10.43 15.20
N ALA A 46 11.47 -10.03 14.80
CA ALA A 46 10.46 -10.88 14.15
C ALA A 46 10.65 -10.98 12.62
N CYS A 47 11.52 -10.14 12.04
CA CYS A 47 11.66 -10.00 10.59
C CYS A 47 13.14 -9.81 10.21
N PRO A 48 13.92 -10.90 10.13
CA PRO A 48 15.30 -10.84 9.66
C PRO A 48 15.35 -10.40 8.20
N CYS A 49 16.22 -9.44 7.91
CA CYS A 49 16.44 -8.93 6.56
C CYS A 49 17.90 -9.10 6.13
N VAL A 50 18.11 -9.55 4.89
CA VAL A 50 19.43 -9.57 4.24
C VAL A 50 19.80 -8.14 3.85
N ASP A 51 18.84 -7.39 3.31
CA ASP A 51 18.93 -5.97 3.02
C ASP A 51 17.54 -5.29 3.11
N ALA A 52 17.45 -4.00 2.77
CA ALA A 52 16.20 -3.24 2.91
C ALA A 52 15.05 -3.74 2.02
N ASN A 53 15.35 -4.55 1.01
CA ASN A 53 14.40 -5.10 0.05
C ASN A 53 14.28 -6.63 0.14
N ASP A 54 15.03 -7.30 1.01
CA ASP A 54 14.97 -8.76 1.16
C ASP A 54 14.81 -9.11 2.65
N CYS A 55 13.55 -9.39 3.02
CA CYS A 55 13.18 -9.72 4.40
C CYS A 55 12.31 -10.98 4.46
N ALA A 56 12.49 -11.73 5.53
CA ALA A 56 11.61 -12.84 5.89
C ALA A 56 10.87 -12.51 7.18
N CYS A 57 9.59 -12.86 7.25
CA CYS A 57 8.81 -12.91 8.48
C CYS A 57 8.53 -14.37 8.83
N ASP A 58 9.13 -14.82 9.92
CA ASP A 58 8.99 -16.17 10.45
C ASP A 58 8.68 -16.15 11.95
N THR A 59 8.50 -17.34 12.57
CA THR A 59 8.21 -17.55 13.99
C THR A 59 6.79 -17.22 14.48
N SER A 60 5.77 -17.40 13.63
CA SER A 60 4.36 -17.12 13.97
C SER A 60 4.17 -15.72 14.53
N SER A 61 4.75 -14.75 13.83
CA SER A 61 4.87 -13.36 14.26
C SER A 61 4.03 -12.43 13.39
N GLN A 62 4.08 -11.13 13.69
CA GLN A 62 3.41 -10.09 12.92
C GLN A 62 4.47 -9.17 12.32
N CYS A 63 4.45 -8.98 11.00
CA CYS A 63 5.45 -8.16 10.32
C CYS A 63 4.85 -7.26 9.26
N ALA A 64 5.28 -6.00 9.21
CA ALA A 64 5.02 -5.09 8.10
C ALA A 64 6.32 -4.75 7.38
N LEU A 65 6.41 -5.02 6.08
CA LEU A 65 7.51 -4.56 5.23
C LEU A 65 7.01 -3.49 4.26
N GLN A 66 7.72 -2.37 4.18
CA GLN A 66 7.57 -1.42 3.08
C GLN A 66 8.92 -1.23 2.41
N CYS A 67 8.99 -1.57 1.13
CA CYS A 67 10.21 -1.65 0.33
C CYS A 67 9.98 -1.01 -1.05
N GLY A 68 11.07 -0.67 -1.73
CA GLY A 68 11.02 -0.05 -3.05
C GLY A 68 10.80 -1.07 -4.17
N ASP A 69 11.28 -0.75 -5.37
CA ASP A 69 11.31 -1.70 -6.49
C ASP A 69 12.22 -2.91 -6.17
N SER A 70 11.96 -4.04 -6.83
CA SER A 70 12.71 -5.29 -6.66
C SER A 70 12.69 -5.82 -5.22
N CYS A 71 11.54 -5.70 -4.55
CA CYS A 71 11.38 -6.20 -3.20
C CYS A 71 11.12 -7.70 -3.17
N ALA A 72 11.90 -8.44 -2.39
CA ALA A 72 11.68 -9.81 -2.02
C ALA A 72 11.15 -9.90 -0.58
N PHE A 73 10.00 -10.57 -0.41
CA PHE A 73 9.44 -10.80 0.92
C PHE A 73 8.92 -12.23 1.04
N GLU A 74 9.32 -12.93 2.10
CA GLU A 74 8.81 -14.26 2.44
C GLU A 74 8.09 -14.23 3.79
N CYS A 75 6.81 -14.63 3.80
CA CYS A 75 6.02 -14.83 5.02
C CYS A 75 5.69 -16.31 5.20
N LYS A 76 5.99 -16.87 6.37
CA LYS A 76 5.82 -18.30 6.67
C LYS A 76 5.47 -18.59 8.13
N GLU A 77 5.33 -19.87 8.47
CA GLU A 77 5.09 -20.37 9.83
C GLU A 77 3.86 -19.77 10.55
N ASP A 78 2.69 -19.76 9.91
CA ASP A 78 1.43 -19.25 10.47
C ASP A 78 1.48 -17.76 10.93
N SER A 79 2.38 -16.96 10.35
CA SER A 79 2.54 -15.52 10.63
C SER A 79 1.47 -14.65 9.96
N ASP A 80 1.25 -13.45 10.52
CA ASP A 80 0.43 -12.40 9.90
C ASP A 80 1.34 -11.32 9.28
N CYS A 81 1.29 -11.16 7.96
CA CYS A 81 2.22 -10.29 7.25
C CYS A 81 1.53 -9.20 6.43
N GLY A 82 2.07 -8.00 6.50
CA GLY A 82 1.81 -6.91 5.57
C GLY A 82 3.06 -6.64 4.74
N ALA A 83 2.95 -6.57 3.41
CA ALA A 83 4.08 -6.12 2.59
C ALA A 83 3.62 -5.18 1.48
N ALA A 84 4.35 -4.08 1.30
CA ALA A 84 4.18 -3.15 0.20
C ALA A 84 5.51 -2.99 -0.53
N GLY A 85 5.61 -3.61 -1.71
CA GLY A 85 6.74 -3.49 -2.63
C GLY A 85 6.41 -2.60 -3.84
N GLY A 86 7.45 -2.01 -4.42
CA GLY A 86 7.38 -1.29 -5.70
C GLY A 86 7.28 -2.24 -6.89
N ASN A 87 7.76 -1.81 -8.04
CA ASN A 87 7.75 -2.60 -9.27
C ASN A 87 8.71 -3.79 -9.17
N ASN A 88 8.46 -4.84 -9.95
CA ASN A 88 9.29 -6.04 -10.00
C ASN A 88 9.49 -6.71 -8.63
N SER A 89 8.47 -6.67 -7.77
CA SER A 89 8.56 -7.27 -6.44
C SER A 89 8.13 -8.74 -6.48
N ASP A 90 8.77 -9.56 -5.65
CA ASP A 90 8.49 -10.97 -5.42
C ASP A 90 7.98 -11.16 -3.98
N LEU A 91 6.66 -11.30 -3.81
CA LEU A 91 6.03 -11.44 -2.50
C LEU A 91 5.47 -12.86 -2.34
N THR A 92 5.92 -13.57 -1.31
CA THR A 92 5.59 -14.97 -1.08
C THR A 92 4.96 -15.18 0.29
N CYS A 93 3.81 -15.85 0.32
CA CYS A 93 3.11 -16.26 1.55
C CYS A 93 2.82 -17.75 1.52
N VAL A 94 3.29 -18.45 2.55
CA VAL A 94 3.21 -19.91 2.66
C VAL A 94 2.74 -20.36 4.05
N GLU A 95 2.47 -21.65 4.21
CA GLU A 95 2.38 -22.32 5.53
C GLU A 95 1.38 -21.70 6.51
N GLY A 96 0.12 -21.54 6.09
CA GLY A 96 -0.98 -21.12 6.97
C GLY A 96 -1.03 -19.62 7.27
N THR A 97 -0.14 -18.83 6.67
CA THR A 97 -0.04 -17.38 6.91
C THR A 97 -1.28 -16.61 6.48
N THR A 98 -1.45 -15.42 7.08
CA THR A 98 -2.39 -14.41 6.62
C THR A 98 -1.62 -13.21 6.08
N CYS A 99 -1.86 -12.84 4.83
CA CYS A 99 -1.08 -11.83 4.14
C CYS A 99 -1.93 -10.71 3.55
N VAL A 100 -1.44 -9.47 3.72
CA VAL A 100 -1.91 -8.28 3.02
C VAL A 100 -0.76 -7.74 2.17
N LEU A 101 -0.83 -7.96 0.86
CA LEU A 101 0.27 -7.72 -0.08
C LEU A 101 -0.10 -6.65 -1.11
N TYR A 102 0.81 -5.72 -1.30
CA TYR A 102 0.74 -4.69 -2.33
C TYR A 102 2.04 -4.74 -3.14
N ALA A 103 1.92 -4.87 -4.46
CA ALA A 103 3.07 -4.85 -5.35
C ALA A 103 2.82 -3.90 -6.53
N GLY A 104 3.87 -3.25 -7.01
CA GLY A 104 3.83 -2.41 -8.20
C GLY A 104 3.68 -3.22 -9.48
N ASP A 105 4.09 -2.63 -10.60
CA ASP A 105 4.03 -3.26 -11.92
C ASP A 105 5.02 -4.43 -12.02
N ASP A 106 4.76 -5.35 -12.95
CA ASP A 106 5.64 -6.47 -13.33
C ASP A 106 6.09 -7.33 -12.13
N SER A 107 5.21 -7.49 -11.14
CA SER A 107 5.51 -8.18 -9.88
C SER A 107 4.98 -9.61 -9.86
N MET A 108 5.56 -10.46 -9.02
CA MET A 108 5.14 -11.83 -8.79
C MET A 108 4.64 -11.99 -7.36
N VAL A 109 3.46 -12.60 -7.21
CA VAL A 109 2.90 -12.92 -5.90
C VAL A 109 2.56 -14.40 -5.84
N LEU A 110 3.13 -15.10 -4.85
CA LEU A 110 2.84 -16.50 -4.57
C LEU A 110 2.09 -16.62 -3.25
N CYS A 111 0.90 -17.23 -3.31
CA CYS A 111 0.10 -17.56 -2.14
C CYS A 111 -0.13 -19.07 -2.10
N ARG A 112 0.51 -19.77 -1.16
CA ARG A 112 0.45 -21.23 -1.05
C ARG A 112 -0.02 -21.65 0.33
N ALA A 113 -1.14 -22.36 0.41
CA ALA A 113 -1.71 -22.78 1.69
C ALA A 113 -1.83 -21.61 2.70
N ALA A 114 -2.15 -20.40 2.21
CA ALA A 114 -2.19 -19.15 2.96
C ALA A 114 -3.42 -18.33 2.58
N ASN A 115 -3.80 -17.37 3.42
CA ASN A 115 -4.91 -16.45 3.17
C ASN A 115 -4.35 -15.10 2.71
N CYS A 116 -4.48 -14.77 1.43
CA CYS A 116 -3.84 -13.59 0.85
C CYS A 116 -4.87 -12.58 0.32
N THR A 117 -4.77 -11.35 0.80
CA THR A 117 -5.38 -10.16 0.19
C THR A 117 -4.28 -9.45 -0.61
N ILE A 118 -4.45 -9.36 -1.93
CA ILE A 118 -3.38 -8.99 -2.86
C ILE A 118 -3.86 -7.83 -3.73
N GLU A 119 -3.04 -6.81 -3.89
CA GLU A 119 -3.20 -5.75 -4.88
C GLU A 119 -1.92 -5.62 -5.71
N VAL A 120 -2.05 -5.66 -7.03
CA VAL A 120 -0.89 -5.65 -7.94
C VAL A 120 -1.06 -4.65 -9.09
N GLY A 121 0.06 -4.08 -9.52
CA GLY A 121 0.17 -3.26 -10.72
C GLY A 121 0.05 -4.04 -12.03
N ALA A 122 0.20 -3.32 -13.15
CA ALA A 122 0.13 -3.89 -14.50
C ALA A 122 1.28 -4.89 -14.76
N GLY A 123 1.06 -5.86 -15.65
CA GLY A 123 2.04 -6.91 -15.99
C GLY A 123 2.27 -7.97 -14.90
N SER A 124 1.58 -7.88 -13.76
CA SER A 124 1.85 -8.76 -12.62
C SER A 124 1.24 -10.16 -12.75
N SER A 125 1.81 -11.12 -12.03
CA SER A 125 1.36 -12.51 -12.00
C SER A 125 1.12 -12.98 -10.57
N VAL A 126 -0.08 -13.47 -10.29
CA VAL A 126 -0.48 -13.98 -8.97
C VAL A 126 -0.75 -15.48 -9.08
N SER A 127 -0.12 -16.28 -8.23
CA SER A 127 -0.29 -17.73 -8.20
C SER A 127 -0.82 -18.18 -6.85
N CYS A 128 -2.01 -18.77 -6.86
CA CYS A 128 -2.70 -19.26 -5.68
C CYS A 128 -2.77 -20.78 -5.74
N ILE A 129 -2.11 -21.45 -4.80
CA ILE A 129 -1.90 -22.90 -4.85
C ILE A 129 -2.10 -23.59 -3.49
N ASP A 130 -2.32 -24.91 -3.53
CA ASP A 130 -2.39 -25.82 -2.38
C ASP A 130 -3.27 -25.34 -1.20
N ARG A 131 -4.56 -25.09 -1.45
CA ARG A 131 -5.53 -24.59 -0.45
C ARG A 131 -5.28 -23.13 -0.05
N GLY A 132 -4.67 -22.34 -0.92
CA GLY A 132 -4.60 -20.88 -0.75
C GLY A 132 -5.98 -20.23 -0.93
N GLU A 133 -6.28 -19.22 -0.11
CA GLU A 133 -7.43 -18.34 -0.30
C GLU A 133 -6.94 -16.97 -0.75
N CYS A 134 -7.19 -16.63 -2.02
CA CYS A 134 -6.73 -15.39 -2.63
C CYS A 134 -7.87 -14.45 -2.95
N THR A 135 -7.72 -13.20 -2.53
CA THR A 135 -8.52 -12.06 -3.02
C THR A 135 -7.59 -11.06 -3.70
N VAL A 136 -7.65 -11.01 -5.03
CA VAL A 136 -6.72 -10.26 -5.88
C VAL A 136 -7.40 -9.03 -6.47
N THR A 137 -6.75 -7.88 -6.39
CA THR A 137 -7.14 -6.64 -7.07
C THR A 137 -6.05 -6.28 -8.06
N CYS A 138 -6.35 -6.38 -9.35
CA CYS A 138 -5.41 -5.99 -10.39
C CYS A 138 -5.69 -4.56 -10.82
N LEU A 139 -4.75 -3.65 -10.61
CA LEU A 139 -4.91 -2.23 -10.98
C LEU A 139 -4.66 -1.97 -12.48
N GLY A 140 -4.02 -2.92 -13.15
CA GLY A 140 -3.82 -2.96 -14.60
C GLY A 140 -3.93 -4.37 -15.15
N SER A 141 -3.21 -4.64 -16.25
CA SER A 141 -3.13 -5.99 -16.79
C SER A 141 -2.49 -6.95 -15.77
N CYS A 142 -3.07 -8.13 -15.56
CA CYS A 142 -2.50 -9.10 -14.62
C CYS A 142 -2.94 -10.51 -14.99
N SER A 143 -2.26 -11.53 -14.49
CA SER A 143 -2.71 -12.92 -14.55
C SER A 143 -2.89 -13.50 -13.16
N VAL A 144 -3.96 -14.27 -12.97
CA VAL A 144 -4.27 -14.98 -11.72
C VAL A 144 -4.37 -16.47 -12.01
N GLY A 145 -3.35 -17.21 -11.58
CA GLY A 145 -3.30 -18.65 -11.58
C GLY A 145 -3.98 -19.22 -10.33
N CYS A 146 -4.80 -20.24 -10.52
CA CYS A 146 -5.49 -20.93 -9.43
C CYS A 146 -5.30 -22.44 -9.62
N GLU A 147 -4.51 -23.06 -8.75
CA GLU A 147 -4.20 -24.49 -8.84
C GLU A 147 -4.35 -25.19 -7.48
N GLY A 148 -4.54 -26.51 -7.50
CA GLY A 148 -4.67 -27.33 -6.31
C GLY A 148 -6.11 -27.51 -5.81
N ASP A 149 -6.30 -28.60 -5.07
CA ASP A 149 -7.59 -28.95 -4.49
C ASP A 149 -7.97 -27.98 -3.36
N SER A 150 -9.21 -27.50 -3.37
CA SER A 150 -9.75 -26.56 -2.37
C SER A 150 -9.11 -25.17 -2.33
N THR A 151 -8.31 -24.80 -3.33
CA THR A 151 -7.85 -23.41 -3.52
C THR A 151 -9.03 -22.52 -3.90
N ILE A 152 -9.16 -21.36 -3.25
CA ILE A 152 -10.20 -20.36 -3.53
C ILE A 152 -9.51 -19.15 -4.13
N CYS A 153 -9.85 -18.82 -5.38
CA CYS A 153 -9.35 -17.62 -6.05
C CYS A 153 -10.49 -16.69 -6.38
N ARG A 154 -10.36 -15.45 -5.93
CA ARG A 154 -11.22 -14.34 -6.30
C ARG A 154 -10.36 -13.22 -6.82
N TYR A 155 -10.71 -12.66 -7.96
CA TYR A 155 -9.99 -11.53 -8.53
C TYR A 155 -10.95 -10.47 -9.08
N ARG A 156 -10.47 -9.23 -9.19
CA ARG A 156 -11.17 -8.13 -9.85
C ARG A 156 -10.19 -7.29 -10.67
N CYS A 157 -10.69 -6.73 -11.76
CA CYS A 157 -9.94 -5.83 -12.64
C CYS A 157 -10.32 -4.38 -12.34
N GLY A 158 -9.36 -3.58 -11.89
CA GLY A 158 -9.55 -2.24 -11.35
C GLY A 158 -10.07 -2.24 -9.90
N ALA A 159 -9.91 -1.10 -9.22
CA ALA A 159 -10.36 -0.92 -7.84
C ALA A 159 -11.88 -1.12 -7.67
N ASP A 160 -12.65 -0.68 -8.66
CA ASP A 160 -14.12 -0.77 -8.69
C ASP A 160 -14.65 -1.97 -9.50
N GLY A 161 -13.76 -2.88 -9.91
CA GLY A 161 -14.10 -4.06 -10.69
C GLY A 161 -15.00 -5.03 -9.92
N ALA A 162 -15.85 -5.75 -10.64
CA ALA A 162 -16.60 -6.86 -10.06
C ALA A 162 -15.66 -8.00 -9.65
N LEU A 163 -15.95 -8.62 -8.51
CA LEU A 163 -15.26 -9.83 -8.07
C LEU A 163 -15.70 -11.02 -8.94
N MET A 164 -14.71 -11.76 -9.43
CA MET A 164 -14.82 -12.96 -10.25
C MET A 164 -14.16 -14.12 -9.53
N ASP A 165 -14.74 -15.31 -9.60
CA ASP A 165 -14.19 -16.53 -9.01
C ASP A 165 -13.41 -17.35 -10.06
N GLY A 166 -12.32 -17.99 -9.63
CA GLY A 166 -11.48 -18.87 -10.44
C GLY A 166 -10.24 -18.19 -11.05
N PRO A 167 -9.48 -18.91 -11.90
CA PRO A 167 -8.34 -18.34 -12.61
C PRO A 167 -8.79 -17.37 -13.72
N GLY A 168 -7.92 -16.45 -14.10
CA GLY A 168 -8.22 -15.49 -15.15
C GLY A 168 -7.14 -14.43 -15.34
N ALA A 169 -7.44 -13.41 -16.14
CA ALA A 169 -6.54 -12.30 -16.41
C ALA A 169 -7.34 -11.01 -16.59
N CYS A 170 -6.68 -9.89 -16.30
CA CYS A 170 -7.14 -8.56 -16.62
C CYS A 170 -6.32 -8.04 -17.81
N GLU A 171 -6.96 -7.33 -18.74
CA GLU A 171 -6.33 -6.72 -19.91
C GLU A 171 -6.55 -5.20 -19.95
#